data_AF-A0A1G5G7W4-F1
#
_entry.id   AF-A0A1G5G7W4-F1
#
_cell.length_a   1.000
_cell.length_b   1.000
_cell.length_c   1.000
_cell.angle_alpha   90.00
_cell.angle_beta   90.00
_cell.angle_gamma   90.00
#
_symmetry.space_group_name_H-M   'P 1'
#
loop_
_entity.id
_entity.type
_entity.pdbx_description
1 polymer ?
#
loop_
_entity_poly.entity_id
_entity_poly.type
_entity_poly.pdbx_seq_one_letter_code
_entity_poly.pdbx_strand_id
1 'polypeptide(L)'
;MAEINKTLLNDFKQEYSAEESLLLKYKSVVPNSVISMWKEYGFGSFYEDFLKVINPDDYRELVEKSYFNGANAIPLLISYLGDVVVWEDNDHVTLIQYKNFKYSRIADSIEEFFTKLSDKTYDKLLDKKYFEEVMYAGPITEYKDCFVQRPMVILGGTKDPFRMFNIQIDKFLDICYRLIGVVGGERRSFGDRVPEEFKLYFGDRGERKLSRAQFISEMNSQQWERKMYYGINIDKDGPSHAGYIFGCYYDESNKMWVVYQTGERGVVYGEISFDSEEEALGELKNRIEEEIRQHSM
;
A
#
# COMPACT_ATOMS: atom_id res chain seq x y z
N MET A 1 -13.69 35.68 -5.50
CA MET A 1 -12.49 34.86 -5.25
C MET A 1 -12.76 33.49 -5.85
N ALA A 2 -11.79 32.87 -6.48
CA ALA A 2 -11.98 31.52 -6.98
C ALA A 2 -12.04 30.58 -5.77
N GLU A 3 -13.11 29.78 -5.68
CA GLU A 3 -13.38 28.88 -4.56
C GLU A 3 -13.28 27.43 -5.06
N ILE A 4 -12.88 26.53 -4.17
CA ILE A 4 -12.88 25.09 -4.47
C ILE A 4 -14.32 24.67 -4.77
N ASN A 5 -14.49 23.89 -5.84
CA ASN A 5 -15.80 23.42 -6.25
C ASN A 5 -16.43 22.54 -5.15
N LYS A 6 -17.40 23.07 -4.42
CA LYS A 6 -18.02 22.39 -3.27
C LYS A 6 -18.66 21.05 -3.63
N THR A 7 -19.13 20.87 -4.86
CA THR A 7 -19.76 19.60 -5.26
C THR A 7 -18.78 18.44 -5.29
N LEU A 8 -17.48 18.70 -5.52
CA LEU A 8 -16.43 17.70 -5.48
C LEU A 8 -16.16 17.17 -4.05
N LEU A 9 -16.47 17.98 -3.03
CA LEU A 9 -16.29 17.64 -1.63
C LEU A 9 -17.59 17.15 -0.97
N ASN A 10 -18.64 16.89 -1.74
CA ASN A 10 -19.92 16.40 -1.20
C ASN A 10 -19.79 15.00 -0.58
N ASP A 11 -18.83 14.21 -1.05
CA ASP A 11 -18.55 12.86 -0.56
C ASP A 11 -17.44 12.83 0.50
N PHE A 12 -17.02 14.01 1.00
CA PHE A 12 -15.93 14.11 1.96
C PHE A 12 -16.26 13.36 3.25
N LYS A 13 -15.34 12.48 3.66
CA LYS A 13 -15.40 11.75 4.93
C LYS A 13 -14.30 12.25 5.84
N GLN A 14 -14.70 13.01 6.86
CA GLN A 14 -13.76 13.58 7.82
C GLN A 14 -13.20 12.50 8.74
N GLU A 15 -11.88 12.52 8.90
CA GLU A 15 -11.15 11.77 9.92
C GLU A 15 -10.98 12.63 11.18
N TYR A 16 -10.50 13.86 11.03
CA TYR A 16 -10.37 14.83 12.14
C TYR A 16 -10.33 16.28 11.64
N SER A 17 -10.71 17.21 12.53
CA SER A 17 -10.68 18.65 12.25
C SER A 17 -9.26 19.22 12.26
N ALA A 18 -9.02 20.28 11.49
CA ALA A 18 -7.76 21.02 11.55
C ALA A 18 -7.69 21.92 12.80
N GLU A 19 -6.57 21.88 13.50
CA GLU A 19 -6.32 22.75 14.66
C GLU A 19 -6.06 24.20 14.23
N GLU A 20 -6.46 25.17 15.05
CA GLU A 20 -6.25 26.59 14.77
C GLU A 20 -4.76 26.95 14.65
N SER A 21 -3.91 26.31 15.46
CA SER A 21 -2.45 26.42 15.42
C SER A 21 -1.89 26.09 14.02
N LEU A 22 -2.38 25.00 13.43
CA LEU A 22 -2.00 24.53 12.09
C LEU A 22 -2.49 25.50 11.02
N LEU A 23 -3.75 25.95 11.10
CA LEU A 23 -4.32 26.91 10.16
C LEU A 23 -3.51 28.23 10.15
N LEU A 24 -3.10 28.72 11.33
CA LEU A 24 -2.26 29.91 11.46
C LEU A 24 -0.86 29.70 10.87
N LYS A 25 -0.23 28.56 11.15
CA LYS A 25 1.10 28.19 10.64
C LYS A 25 1.16 28.22 9.11
N TYR A 26 0.12 27.76 8.44
CA TYR A 26 0.09 27.62 6.98
C TYR A 26 -0.62 28.77 6.24
N LYS A 27 -1.25 29.72 6.95
CA LYS A 27 -2.11 30.77 6.38
C LYS A 27 -1.45 31.61 5.29
N SER A 28 -0.15 31.86 5.38
CA SER A 28 0.62 32.66 4.42
C SER A 28 1.56 31.83 3.54
N VAL A 29 1.41 30.50 3.56
CA VAL A 29 2.32 29.55 2.90
C VAL A 29 1.60 28.71 1.85
N VAL A 30 0.30 28.46 2.05
CA VAL A 30 -0.57 27.83 1.05
C VAL A 30 -1.69 28.78 0.65
N PRO A 31 -2.36 28.58 -0.50
CA PRO A 31 -3.46 29.43 -0.91
C PRO A 31 -4.63 29.42 0.08
N ASN A 32 -5.34 30.55 0.17
CA ASN A 32 -6.48 30.71 1.09
C ASN A 32 -7.60 29.68 0.87
N SER A 33 -7.72 29.14 -0.35
CA SER A 33 -8.65 28.06 -0.69
C SER A 33 -8.33 26.78 0.08
N VAL A 34 -7.05 26.42 0.22
CA VAL A 34 -6.60 25.28 1.03
C VAL A 34 -6.92 25.49 2.51
N ILE A 35 -6.64 26.67 3.05
CA ILE A 35 -6.96 27.02 4.45
C ILE A 35 -8.47 26.94 4.70
N SER A 36 -9.28 27.44 3.77
CA SER A 36 -10.73 27.37 3.86
C SER A 36 -11.22 25.92 3.87
N MET A 37 -10.65 25.06 3.01
CA MET A 37 -10.97 23.63 2.96
C MET A 37 -10.63 22.93 4.27
N TRP A 38 -9.43 23.14 4.82
CA TRP A 38 -9.05 22.55 6.11
C TRP A 38 -9.93 23.05 7.27
N LYS A 39 -10.34 24.32 7.24
CA LYS A 39 -11.23 24.88 8.25
C LYS A 39 -12.66 24.33 8.16
N GLU A 40 -13.18 24.14 6.96
CA GLU A 40 -14.56 23.68 6.72
C GLU A 40 -14.69 22.15 6.87
N TYR A 41 -13.73 21.39 6.35
CA TYR A 41 -13.80 19.93 6.23
C TYR A 41 -12.76 19.19 7.08
N GLY A 42 -11.67 19.82 7.48
CA GLY A 42 -10.56 19.15 8.17
C GLY A 42 -9.74 18.25 7.25
N PHE A 43 -9.31 17.11 7.80
CA PHE A 43 -8.53 16.06 7.14
C PHE A 43 -9.37 14.81 7.01
N GLY A 44 -9.25 14.09 5.88
CA GLY A 44 -10.17 13.01 5.54
C GLY A 44 -10.04 12.58 4.08
N SER A 45 -10.96 11.73 3.61
CA SER A 45 -11.00 11.25 2.22
C SER A 45 -12.10 11.96 1.42
N PHE A 46 -11.91 12.05 0.10
CA PHE A 46 -12.90 12.51 -0.86
C PHE A 46 -12.62 11.91 -2.24
N TYR A 47 -13.45 12.23 -3.22
CA TYR A 47 -13.30 11.76 -4.60
C TYR A 47 -13.43 10.23 -4.72
N GLU A 48 -14.50 9.71 -4.12
CA GLU A 48 -14.87 8.30 -3.95
C GLU A 48 -13.81 7.54 -3.16
N ASP A 49 -13.45 8.12 -2.00
CA ASP A 49 -12.32 7.69 -1.16
C ASP A 49 -10.97 7.66 -1.86
N PHE A 50 -10.81 8.17 -3.09
CA PHE A 50 -9.55 7.98 -3.79
C PHE A 50 -8.43 8.91 -3.28
N LEU A 51 -8.77 10.14 -2.91
CA LEU A 51 -7.83 11.15 -2.44
C LEU A 51 -8.03 11.45 -0.96
N LYS A 52 -6.92 11.65 -0.25
CA LYS A 52 -6.91 12.06 1.15
C LYS A 52 -6.43 13.50 1.25
N VAL A 53 -7.18 14.36 1.92
CA VAL A 53 -6.66 15.64 2.43
C VAL A 53 -5.86 15.32 3.69
N ILE A 54 -4.58 15.69 3.72
CA ILE A 54 -3.63 15.32 4.79
C ILE A 54 -3.14 16.52 5.58
N ASN A 55 -2.76 16.30 6.84
CA ASN A 55 -1.99 17.26 7.60
C ASN A 55 -0.57 17.33 7.01
N PRO A 56 -0.10 18.48 6.50
CA PRO A 56 1.22 18.56 5.90
C PRO A 56 2.36 18.19 6.86
N ASP A 57 2.19 18.47 8.15
CA ASP A 57 3.24 18.22 9.16
C ASP A 57 3.58 16.73 9.30
N ASP A 58 2.64 15.83 8.99
CA ASP A 58 2.84 14.38 9.10
C ASP A 58 3.80 13.84 8.03
N TYR A 59 3.92 14.52 6.88
CA TYR A 59 4.65 14.00 5.72
C TYR A 59 5.70 14.98 5.16
N ARG A 60 5.77 16.22 5.67
CA ARG A 60 6.66 17.26 5.15
C ARG A 60 8.13 16.85 5.19
N GLU A 61 8.62 16.30 6.29
CA GLU A 61 10.01 15.86 6.42
C GLU A 61 10.34 14.74 5.40
N LEU A 62 9.39 13.82 5.18
CA LEU A 62 9.54 12.75 4.19
C LEU A 62 9.62 13.32 2.77
N VAL A 63 8.74 14.26 2.41
CA VAL A 63 8.79 14.91 1.10
C VAL A 63 10.09 15.71 0.93
N GLU A 64 10.51 16.44 1.96
CA GLU A 64 11.75 17.23 1.95
C GLU A 64 12.97 16.38 1.61
N LYS A 65 13.11 15.19 2.22
CA LYS A 65 14.26 14.31 1.96
C LYS A 65 14.14 13.50 0.67
N SER A 66 12.93 13.26 0.16
CA SER A 66 12.67 12.25 -0.89
C SER A 66 12.25 12.79 -2.24
N TYR A 67 12.06 14.10 -2.36
CA TYR A 67 11.79 14.80 -3.61
C TYR A 67 12.80 15.94 -3.80
N PHE A 68 13.31 16.13 -5.02
CA PHE A 68 14.45 17.01 -5.27
C PHE A 68 14.20 18.49 -4.88
N ASN A 69 12.95 18.94 -4.96
CA ASN A 69 12.51 20.26 -4.53
C ASN A 69 11.63 20.19 -3.27
N GLY A 70 11.82 19.14 -2.46
CA GLY A 70 10.97 18.85 -1.30
C GLY A 70 10.92 19.96 -0.26
N ALA A 71 12.01 20.73 -0.08
CA ALA A 71 12.05 21.84 0.86
C ALA A 71 11.03 22.96 0.54
N ASN A 72 10.66 23.09 -0.74
CA ASN A 72 9.69 24.09 -1.23
C ASN A 72 8.34 23.46 -1.57
N ALA A 73 8.13 22.18 -1.25
CA ALA A 73 6.93 21.43 -1.59
C ALA A 73 6.12 21.07 -0.33
N ILE A 74 4.92 21.62 -0.21
CA ILE A 74 4.01 21.36 0.90
C ILE A 74 3.03 20.27 0.49
N PRO A 75 3.07 19.07 1.10
CA PRO A 75 2.13 18.01 0.74
C PRO A 75 0.74 18.36 1.24
N LEU A 76 -0.23 18.28 0.33
CA LEU A 76 -1.63 18.66 0.58
C LEU A 76 -2.55 17.45 0.50
N LEU A 77 -2.33 16.59 -0.50
CA LEU A 77 -3.15 15.40 -0.73
C LEU A 77 -2.28 14.16 -0.94
N ILE A 78 -2.80 13.00 -0.57
CA ILE A 78 -2.19 11.71 -0.89
C ILE A 78 -3.28 10.76 -1.44
N SER A 79 -3.03 10.10 -2.57
CA SER A 79 -3.94 9.09 -3.10
C SER A 79 -3.85 7.80 -2.30
N TYR A 80 -4.87 6.95 -2.35
CA TYR A 80 -4.78 5.59 -1.82
C TYR A 80 -3.77 4.69 -2.54
N LEU A 81 -3.18 5.15 -3.65
CA LEU A 81 -2.07 4.47 -4.32
C LEU A 81 -0.70 5.13 -4.03
N GLY A 82 -0.62 5.97 -2.99
CA GLY A 82 0.62 6.57 -2.49
C GLY A 82 1.19 7.71 -3.36
N ASP A 83 0.40 8.29 -4.27
CA ASP A 83 0.82 9.48 -5.02
C ASP A 83 0.57 10.74 -4.19
N VAL A 84 1.55 11.65 -4.13
CA VAL A 84 1.49 12.85 -3.29
C VAL A 84 1.29 14.08 -4.16
N VAL A 85 0.26 14.88 -3.85
CA VAL A 85 0.03 16.19 -4.46
C VAL A 85 0.57 17.27 -3.53
N VAL A 86 1.46 18.10 -4.06
CA VAL A 86 2.14 19.17 -3.31
C VAL A 86 1.81 20.55 -3.89
N TRP A 87 1.78 21.56 -3.02
CA TRP A 87 1.90 22.97 -3.41
C TRP A 87 3.38 23.34 -3.40
N GLU A 88 3.90 23.71 -4.56
CA GLU A 88 5.34 23.86 -4.80
C GLU A 88 5.69 25.33 -5.12
N ASP A 89 6.80 25.80 -4.54
CA ASP A 89 7.39 27.14 -4.75
C ASP A 89 6.44 28.32 -4.52
N ASN A 90 5.32 28.08 -3.85
CA ASN A 90 4.21 29.01 -3.75
C ASN A 90 3.67 29.50 -5.12
N ASP A 91 3.74 28.63 -6.14
CA ASP A 91 3.37 28.93 -7.52
C ASP A 91 2.39 27.89 -8.10
N HIS A 92 2.69 26.59 -7.98
CA HIS A 92 1.99 25.56 -8.75
C HIS A 92 1.74 24.26 -7.97
N VAL A 93 0.90 23.42 -8.56
CA VAL A 93 0.58 22.09 -8.03
C VAL A 93 1.40 21.04 -8.76
N THR A 94 2.14 20.24 -8.00
CA THR A 94 2.95 19.13 -8.51
C THR A 94 2.44 17.80 -7.98
N LEU A 95 2.38 16.79 -8.86
CA LEU A 95 2.13 15.40 -8.50
C LEU A 95 3.45 14.65 -8.41
N ILE A 96 3.69 13.96 -7.30
CA ILE A 96 4.84 13.09 -7.06
C ILE A 96 4.36 11.65 -7.00
N GLN A 97 4.83 10.81 -7.94
CA GLN A 97 4.47 9.41 -8.05
C GLN A 97 5.65 8.54 -7.62
N TYR A 98 5.80 8.31 -6.30
CA TYR A 98 6.93 7.55 -5.73
C TYR A 98 7.06 6.14 -6.32
N LYS A 99 5.92 5.44 -6.50
CA LYS A 99 5.86 4.10 -7.12
C LYS A 99 6.41 4.05 -8.56
N ASN A 100 6.41 5.18 -9.25
CA ASN A 100 6.88 5.33 -10.63
C ASN A 100 8.19 6.12 -10.72
N PHE A 101 8.65 6.70 -9.61
CA PHE A 101 9.78 7.62 -9.51
C PHE A 101 9.71 8.76 -10.53
N LYS A 102 8.53 9.38 -10.60
CA LYS A 102 8.21 10.49 -11.52
C LYS A 102 7.53 11.62 -10.77
N TYR A 103 7.63 12.81 -11.33
CA TYR A 103 6.87 13.97 -10.89
C TYR A 103 6.41 14.78 -12.11
N SER A 104 5.33 15.55 -11.95
CA SER A 104 4.77 16.41 -12.99
C SER A 104 4.11 17.64 -12.36
N ARG A 105 4.39 18.84 -12.87
CA ARG A 105 3.54 20.03 -12.64
C ARG A 105 2.21 19.80 -13.35
N ILE A 106 1.10 19.81 -12.61
CA ILE A 106 -0.22 19.43 -13.12
C ILE A 106 -1.21 20.61 -13.22
N ALA A 107 -1.03 21.65 -12.41
CA ALA A 107 -1.81 22.89 -12.46
C ALA A 107 -0.99 24.09 -11.98
N ASP A 108 -1.35 25.29 -12.42
CA ASP A 108 -0.71 26.56 -12.06
C ASP A 108 -1.39 27.23 -10.86
N SER A 109 -2.45 26.63 -10.31
CA SER A 109 -3.12 27.09 -9.08
C SER A 109 -3.90 25.94 -8.44
N ILE A 110 -4.25 26.11 -7.15
CA ILE A 110 -5.12 25.16 -6.44
C ILE A 110 -6.50 25.11 -7.07
N GLU A 111 -7.03 26.26 -7.50
CA GLU A 111 -8.35 26.36 -8.09
C GLU A 111 -8.40 25.65 -9.45
N GLU A 112 -7.40 25.86 -10.30
CA GLU A 112 -7.28 25.11 -11.56
C GLU A 112 -7.13 23.60 -11.31
N PHE A 113 -6.35 23.20 -10.30
CA PHE A 113 -6.24 21.80 -9.90
C PHE A 113 -7.62 21.19 -9.58
N PHE A 114 -8.41 21.83 -8.72
CA PHE A 114 -9.72 21.33 -8.32
C PHE A 114 -10.76 21.38 -9.46
N THR A 115 -10.69 22.36 -10.36
CA THR A 115 -11.49 22.38 -11.59
C THR A 115 -11.18 21.17 -12.47
N LYS A 116 -9.89 20.96 -12.79
CA LYS A 116 -9.46 19.82 -13.61
C LYS A 116 -9.76 18.46 -12.96
N LEU A 117 -9.67 18.39 -11.64
CA LEU A 117 -10.05 17.20 -10.87
C LEU A 117 -11.56 16.93 -10.96
N SER A 118 -12.40 17.99 -10.87
CA SER A 118 -13.86 17.88 -11.07
C SER A 118 -14.22 17.39 -12.48
N ASP A 119 -13.46 17.83 -13.48
CA ASP A 119 -13.60 17.42 -14.88
C ASP A 119 -12.96 16.05 -15.17
N LYS A 120 -12.51 15.32 -14.14
CA LYS A 120 -11.89 13.99 -14.25
C LYS A 120 -10.60 13.95 -15.09
N THR A 121 -9.96 15.11 -15.29
CA THR A 121 -8.78 15.27 -16.15
C THR A 121 -7.61 14.42 -15.67
N TYR A 122 -7.49 14.20 -14.36
CA TYR A 122 -6.37 13.48 -13.74
C TYR A 122 -6.62 11.99 -13.52
N ASP A 123 -7.81 11.45 -13.81
CA ASP A 123 -8.15 10.05 -13.49
C ASP A 123 -7.15 9.05 -14.08
N LYS A 124 -6.74 9.28 -15.33
CA LYS A 124 -5.73 8.44 -15.98
C LYS A 124 -4.34 8.64 -15.38
N LEU A 125 -3.97 9.87 -15.04
CA LEU A 125 -2.65 10.20 -14.49
C LEU A 125 -2.45 9.61 -13.09
N LEU A 126 -3.51 9.63 -12.28
CA LEU A 126 -3.53 9.11 -10.91
C LEU A 126 -3.83 7.61 -10.85
N ASP A 127 -4.11 6.95 -11.99
CA ASP A 127 -4.54 5.55 -12.04
C ASP A 127 -5.86 5.26 -11.28
N LYS A 128 -6.85 6.17 -11.33
CA LYS A 128 -8.13 6.03 -10.60
C LYS A 128 -8.89 4.74 -10.97
N LYS A 129 -8.97 4.39 -12.26
CA LYS A 129 -9.59 3.13 -12.70
C LYS A 129 -8.92 1.90 -12.06
N TYR A 130 -7.59 1.93 -11.94
CA TYR A 130 -6.87 0.84 -11.29
C TYR A 130 -7.20 0.77 -9.80
N PHE A 131 -7.33 1.91 -9.12
CA PHE A 131 -7.82 1.95 -7.75
C PHE A 131 -9.23 1.36 -7.61
N GLU A 132 -10.15 1.66 -8.52
CA GLU A 132 -11.50 1.06 -8.53
C GLU A 132 -11.44 -0.47 -8.68
N GLU A 133 -10.56 -0.99 -9.53
CA GLU A 133 -10.31 -2.44 -9.66
C GLU A 133 -9.74 -3.04 -8.37
N VAL A 134 -8.84 -2.32 -7.68
CA VAL A 134 -8.32 -2.72 -6.36
C VAL A 134 -9.44 -2.78 -5.33
N MET A 135 -10.26 -1.73 -5.23
CA MET A 135 -11.38 -1.70 -4.28
C MET A 135 -12.41 -2.79 -4.55
N TYR A 136 -12.66 -3.11 -5.84
CA TYR A 136 -13.54 -4.20 -6.23
C TYR A 136 -13.04 -5.58 -5.78
N ALA A 137 -11.71 -5.76 -5.68
CA ALA A 137 -11.12 -7.00 -5.17
C ALA A 137 -11.32 -7.21 -3.65
N GLY A 138 -11.90 -6.23 -2.94
CA GLY A 138 -12.29 -6.33 -1.54
C GLY A 138 -11.28 -5.93 -0.45
N PRO A 139 -10.09 -5.34 -0.71
CA PRO A 139 -9.19 -4.95 0.36
C PRO A 139 -9.74 -3.72 1.11
N ILE A 140 -9.57 -3.72 2.44
CA ILE A 140 -9.90 -2.59 3.32
C ILE A 140 -8.60 -1.84 3.64
N THR A 141 -8.68 -0.52 3.76
CA THR A 141 -7.54 0.37 4.03
C THR A 141 -7.95 1.50 4.96
N GLU A 142 -7.03 1.89 5.82
CA GLU A 142 -7.24 3.01 6.75
C GLU A 142 -6.77 4.34 6.14
N TYR A 143 -7.15 5.45 6.79
CA TYR A 143 -6.76 6.80 6.39
C TYR A 143 -5.23 7.02 6.39
N LYS A 144 -4.48 6.37 7.29
CA LYS A 144 -3.01 6.52 7.34
C LYS A 144 -2.25 5.55 6.43
N ASP A 145 -2.97 4.74 5.67
CA ASP A 145 -2.36 3.74 4.80
C ASP A 145 -2.63 3.98 3.31
N CYS A 146 -1.86 3.27 2.48
CA CYS A 146 -2.03 3.19 1.04
C CYS A 146 -1.80 1.77 0.53
N PHE A 147 -2.39 1.49 -0.62
CA PHE A 147 -2.17 0.28 -1.38
C PHE A 147 -0.92 0.37 -2.24
N VAL A 148 -0.08 -0.66 -2.14
CA VAL A 148 1.14 -0.77 -2.93
C VAL A 148 1.19 -2.14 -3.60
N GLN A 149 1.62 -2.15 -4.87
CA GLN A 149 1.85 -3.39 -5.61
C GLN A 149 3.00 -4.18 -4.99
N ARG A 150 2.88 -5.51 -4.94
CA ARG A 150 3.98 -6.42 -4.62
C ARG A 150 4.32 -7.33 -5.82
N PRO A 151 5.56 -7.31 -6.35
CA PRO A 151 6.61 -6.30 -6.11
C PRO A 151 6.15 -4.90 -6.50
N MET A 152 6.78 -3.84 -5.98
CA MET A 152 6.52 -2.49 -6.51
C MET A 152 6.79 -2.45 -8.02
N VAL A 153 5.98 -1.69 -8.77
CA VAL A 153 6.08 -1.60 -10.25
C VAL A 153 7.48 -1.20 -10.71
N ILE A 154 8.10 -0.22 -10.05
CA ILE A 154 9.46 0.22 -10.35
C ILE A 154 10.55 -0.84 -10.11
N LEU A 155 10.23 -1.88 -9.34
CA LEU A 155 11.11 -3.01 -9.04
C LEU A 155 10.80 -4.22 -9.93
N GLY A 156 10.06 -4.02 -11.02
CA GLY A 156 9.70 -5.07 -11.97
C GLY A 156 8.37 -5.78 -11.65
N GLY A 157 7.57 -5.24 -10.73
CA GLY A 157 6.21 -5.70 -10.50
C GLY A 157 5.27 -5.37 -11.65
N THR A 158 4.29 -6.23 -11.89
CA THR A 158 3.17 -5.98 -12.82
C THR A 158 1.97 -5.46 -12.04
N LYS A 159 1.20 -4.54 -12.65
CA LYS A 159 -0.08 -4.12 -12.08
C LYS A 159 -1.04 -5.30 -12.02
N ASP A 160 -1.50 -5.63 -10.83
CA ASP A 160 -2.47 -6.69 -10.56
C ASP A 160 -3.25 -6.32 -9.28
N PRO A 161 -4.56 -6.04 -9.38
CA PRO A 161 -5.38 -5.63 -8.26
C PRO A 161 -5.39 -6.61 -7.08
N PHE A 162 -5.17 -7.91 -7.36
CA PHE A 162 -5.12 -8.95 -6.34
C PHE A 162 -3.77 -9.07 -5.63
N ARG A 163 -2.76 -8.30 -6.07
CA ARG A 163 -1.39 -8.28 -5.52
C ARG A 163 -1.06 -6.96 -4.83
N MET A 164 -2.07 -6.34 -4.23
CA MET A 164 -1.94 -5.09 -3.48
C MET A 164 -1.87 -5.38 -1.99
N PHE A 165 -0.89 -4.81 -1.28
CA PHE A 165 -0.85 -4.87 0.17
C PHE A 165 -1.01 -3.48 0.76
N ASN A 166 -1.53 -3.43 1.98
CA ASN A 166 -1.69 -2.19 2.71
C ASN A 166 -0.41 -1.84 3.50
N ILE A 167 -0.05 -0.55 3.50
CA ILE A 167 1.12 -0.04 4.22
C ILE A 167 0.90 1.41 4.63
N GLN A 168 1.35 1.75 5.84
CA GLN A 168 1.39 3.13 6.32
C GLN A 168 2.15 4.03 5.34
N ILE A 169 1.56 5.18 5.03
CA ILE A 169 2.06 6.10 4.00
C ILE A 169 3.47 6.58 4.33
N ASP A 170 3.74 6.93 5.59
CA ASP A 170 5.05 7.39 6.04
C ASP A 170 6.15 6.35 5.79
N LYS A 171 5.85 5.09 6.09
CA LYS A 171 6.72 3.95 5.84
C LYS A 171 6.90 3.70 4.35
N PHE A 172 5.85 3.82 3.55
CA PHE A 172 5.95 3.71 2.10
C PHE A 172 6.88 4.76 1.50
N LEU A 173 6.71 6.03 1.88
CA LEU A 173 7.56 7.13 1.42
C LEU A 173 9.02 6.94 1.88
N ASP A 174 9.25 6.51 3.13
CA ASP A 174 10.60 6.21 3.63
C ASP A 174 11.26 5.06 2.88
N ILE A 175 10.52 4.00 2.58
CA ILE A 175 11.01 2.88 1.76
C ILE A 175 11.36 3.38 0.37
N CYS A 176 10.47 4.10 -0.30
CA CYS A 176 10.74 4.65 -1.63
C CYS A 176 11.98 5.55 -1.62
N TYR A 177 12.13 6.40 -0.61
CA TYR A 177 13.31 7.22 -0.44
C TYR A 177 14.57 6.38 -0.28
N ARG A 178 14.65 5.52 0.74
CA ARG A 178 15.85 4.73 1.07
C ARG A 178 16.22 3.79 -0.06
N LEU A 179 15.21 3.22 -0.71
CA LEU A 179 15.38 2.22 -1.73
C LEU A 179 15.65 2.83 -3.11
N ILE A 180 14.80 3.73 -3.58
CA ILE A 180 14.85 4.20 -4.96
C ILE A 180 15.65 5.50 -5.05
N GLY A 181 15.62 6.35 -4.03
CA GLY A 181 16.33 7.61 -3.98
C GLY A 181 15.42 8.82 -3.95
N VAL A 182 15.89 9.94 -4.50
CA VAL A 182 15.19 11.22 -4.51
C VAL A 182 14.45 11.38 -5.84
N VAL A 183 13.11 11.47 -5.82
CA VAL A 183 12.32 11.66 -7.05
C VAL A 183 12.72 12.97 -7.72
N GLY A 184 13.05 12.91 -9.02
CA GLY A 184 13.58 14.04 -9.79
C GLY A 184 15.07 14.36 -9.53
N GLY A 185 15.70 13.63 -8.60
CA GLY A 185 17.11 13.74 -8.26
C GLY A 185 17.86 12.43 -8.46
N GLU A 186 18.68 12.06 -7.47
CA GLU A 186 19.50 10.84 -7.52
C GLU A 186 18.65 9.57 -7.40
N ARG A 187 18.80 8.67 -8.38
CA ARG A 187 18.25 7.32 -8.32
C ARG A 187 19.31 6.33 -7.84
N ARG A 188 18.99 5.56 -6.81
CA ARG A 188 19.79 4.44 -6.34
C ARG A 188 19.51 3.19 -7.17
N SER A 189 20.55 2.40 -7.37
CA SER A 189 20.47 1.06 -7.95
C SER A 189 21.13 0.09 -6.98
N PHE A 190 20.41 -0.96 -6.58
CA PHE A 190 20.96 -1.96 -5.67
C PHE A 190 21.64 -3.13 -6.39
N GLY A 191 21.61 -3.17 -7.73
CA GLY A 191 21.97 -4.39 -8.45
C GLY A 191 21.22 -5.59 -7.84
N ASP A 192 21.96 -6.63 -7.44
CA ASP A 192 21.41 -7.84 -6.82
C ASP A 192 21.25 -7.76 -5.29
N ARG A 193 21.65 -6.66 -4.63
CA ARG A 193 21.75 -6.57 -3.17
C ARG A 193 20.70 -5.64 -2.56
N VAL A 194 19.47 -6.13 -2.50
CA VAL A 194 18.38 -5.51 -1.74
C VAL A 194 18.61 -5.79 -0.24
N PRO A 195 18.62 -4.75 0.63
CA PRO A 195 18.68 -4.94 2.08
C PRO A 195 17.56 -5.86 2.60
N GLU A 196 17.87 -6.71 3.59
CA GLU A 196 16.98 -7.76 4.09
C GLU A 196 15.62 -7.21 4.53
N GLU A 197 15.62 -6.04 5.18
CA GLU A 197 14.43 -5.35 5.64
C GLU A 197 13.48 -4.94 4.50
N PHE A 198 14.02 -4.79 3.28
CA PHE A 198 13.24 -4.43 2.11
C PHE A 198 12.80 -5.62 1.28
N LYS A 199 13.41 -6.81 1.41
CA LYS A 199 13.06 -8.00 0.61
C LYS A 199 11.57 -8.34 0.66
N LEU A 200 10.92 -8.03 1.78
CA LEU A 200 9.47 -8.13 1.90
C LEU A 200 8.73 -7.37 0.78
N TYR A 201 9.18 -6.20 0.37
CA TYR A 201 8.51 -5.34 -0.62
C TYR A 201 8.86 -5.65 -2.09
N PHE A 202 9.85 -6.52 -2.32
CA PHE A 202 10.31 -6.95 -3.66
C PHE A 202 9.57 -8.19 -4.17
N GLY A 203 8.66 -8.73 -3.34
CA GLY A 203 8.08 -10.04 -3.55
C GLY A 203 9.06 -11.13 -3.18
N ASP A 204 8.57 -12.11 -2.42
CA ASP A 204 9.09 -13.45 -2.66
C ASP A 204 8.25 -14.00 -3.83
N ARG A 205 8.92 -14.46 -4.87
CA ARG A 205 8.35 -15.43 -5.82
C ARG A 205 8.38 -16.86 -5.23
N GLY A 206 8.92 -17.02 -4.02
CA GLY A 206 9.01 -18.27 -3.31
C GLY A 206 7.85 -18.50 -2.35
N GLU A 207 7.43 -19.75 -2.28
CA GLU A 207 6.65 -20.29 -1.18
C GLU A 207 7.31 -19.89 0.14
N ARG A 208 6.55 -19.24 1.02
CA ARG A 208 7.05 -18.88 2.35
C ARG A 208 7.28 -20.16 3.14
N LYS A 209 8.54 -20.49 3.45
CA LYS A 209 8.86 -21.64 4.30
C LYS A 209 8.79 -21.27 5.77
N LEU A 210 7.95 -21.97 6.52
CA LEU A 210 7.78 -21.80 7.96
C LEU A 210 7.92 -23.14 8.69
N SER A 211 8.37 -23.10 9.93
CA SER A 211 8.09 -24.21 10.84
C SER A 211 6.61 -24.21 11.26
N ARG A 212 6.14 -25.37 11.73
CA ARG A 212 4.80 -25.50 12.33
C ARG A 212 4.63 -24.53 13.51
N ALA A 213 5.62 -24.46 14.39
CA ALA A 213 5.59 -23.58 15.55
C ALA A 213 5.52 -22.09 15.16
N GLN A 214 6.27 -21.68 14.13
CA GLN A 214 6.22 -20.31 13.62
C GLN A 214 4.85 -19.98 13.04
N PHE A 215 4.31 -20.85 12.19
CA PHE A 215 2.99 -20.64 11.58
C PHE A 215 1.88 -20.50 12.64
N ILE A 216 1.82 -21.41 13.61
CA ILE A 216 0.81 -21.37 14.69
C ILE A 216 0.96 -20.13 15.56
N SER A 217 2.20 -19.75 15.92
CA SER A 217 2.45 -18.54 16.70
C SER A 217 1.96 -17.28 15.98
N GLU A 218 2.22 -17.18 14.68
CA GLU A 218 1.78 -16.03 13.88
C GLU A 218 0.25 -15.96 13.78
N MET A 219 -0.40 -17.09 13.47
CA MET A 219 -1.87 -17.18 13.41
C MET A 219 -2.55 -16.79 14.72
N ASN A 220 -1.96 -17.13 15.88
CA ASN A 220 -2.53 -16.82 17.19
C ASN A 220 -2.28 -15.37 17.64
N SER A 221 -1.24 -14.72 17.11
CA SER A 221 -0.86 -13.36 17.49
C SER A 221 -1.62 -12.26 16.75
N GLN A 222 -2.51 -12.63 15.81
CA GLN A 222 -3.11 -11.73 14.82
C GLN A 222 -2.09 -10.93 13.99
N GLN A 223 -0.78 -11.21 14.10
CA GLN A 223 0.28 -10.60 13.28
C GLN A 223 0.34 -11.18 11.85
N TRP A 224 -0.77 -11.74 11.38
CA TRP A 224 -0.93 -12.22 10.02
C TRP A 224 -1.16 -11.09 9.00
N GLU A 225 -1.46 -9.88 9.50
CA GLU A 225 -1.95 -8.72 8.74
C GLU A 225 -1.04 -8.11 7.68
N ARG A 226 -0.01 -8.79 7.15
CA ARG A 226 0.88 -8.13 6.17
C ARG A 226 1.29 -8.88 4.92
N LYS A 227 0.86 -10.12 4.63
CA LYS A 227 1.51 -10.82 3.50
C LYS A 227 0.65 -11.82 2.72
N MET A 228 0.19 -11.33 1.57
CA MET A 228 0.02 -12.09 0.33
C MET A 228 1.31 -12.85 0.00
N TYR A 229 1.28 -14.17 0.13
CA TYR A 229 2.22 -15.08 -0.50
C TYR A 229 1.48 -15.96 -1.49
N TYR A 230 2.07 -16.18 -2.67
CA TYR A 230 1.53 -17.10 -3.66
C TYR A 230 1.38 -18.50 -3.12
N GLY A 231 2.24 -18.90 -2.18
CA GLY A 231 1.97 -19.99 -1.28
C GLY A 231 2.83 -20.02 -0.02
N ILE A 232 2.45 -20.85 0.93
CA ILE A 232 3.13 -21.12 2.20
C ILE A 232 3.49 -22.60 2.19
N ASN A 233 4.72 -22.93 2.57
CA ASN A 233 5.15 -24.30 2.80
C ASN A 233 5.57 -24.45 4.25
N ILE A 234 5.11 -25.52 4.88
CA ILE A 234 5.33 -25.79 6.30
C ILE A 234 6.11 -27.08 6.40
N ASP A 235 7.42 -26.93 6.57
CA ASP A 235 8.38 -28.04 6.61
C ASP A 235 8.36 -28.71 7.99
N LYS A 236 8.80 -29.97 8.04
CA LYS A 236 9.06 -30.71 9.28
C LYS A 236 10.27 -30.08 9.99
N ASP A 237 10.16 -29.86 11.30
CA ASP A 237 11.26 -29.32 12.10
C ASP A 237 12.46 -30.30 12.11
N GLY A 238 13.51 -30.03 11.31
CA GLY A 238 14.77 -30.79 11.32
C GLY A 238 15.57 -30.78 10.00
N PRO A 239 16.90 -31.02 10.02
CA PRO A 239 17.78 -30.77 8.87
C PRO A 239 17.92 -31.93 7.87
N SER A 240 17.02 -32.93 7.85
CA SER A 240 17.24 -34.09 7.00
C SER A 240 15.97 -34.78 6.51
N HIS A 241 15.88 -34.88 5.18
CA HIS A 241 15.12 -35.84 4.36
C HIS A 241 13.58 -35.73 4.35
N ALA A 242 13.04 -35.32 3.19
CA ALA A 242 11.72 -35.65 2.64
C ALA A 242 10.60 -35.88 3.67
N GLY A 243 10.24 -34.83 4.41
CA GLY A 243 9.12 -34.84 5.36
C GLY A 243 7.90 -34.13 4.78
N TYR A 244 6.71 -34.56 5.19
CA TYR A 244 5.43 -34.00 4.77
C TYR A 244 5.41 -32.47 4.79
N ILE A 245 5.09 -31.85 3.66
CA ILE A 245 4.93 -30.39 3.53
C ILE A 245 3.44 -30.11 3.52
N PHE A 246 2.97 -29.30 4.47
CA PHE A 246 1.67 -28.66 4.33
C PHE A 246 1.86 -27.34 3.61
N GLY A 247 0.92 -26.99 2.74
CA GLY A 247 0.96 -25.68 2.13
C GLY A 247 -0.39 -25.16 1.71
N CYS A 248 -0.40 -23.88 1.37
CA CYS A 248 -1.54 -23.17 0.84
C CYS A 248 -1.04 -22.27 -0.29
N TYR A 249 -1.72 -22.20 -1.43
CA TYR A 249 -1.36 -21.30 -2.52
C TYR A 249 -2.62 -20.75 -3.22
N TYR A 250 -2.50 -19.63 -3.94
CA TYR A 250 -3.61 -19.11 -4.75
C TYR A 250 -3.48 -19.59 -6.20
N ASP A 251 -4.47 -20.36 -6.68
CA ASP A 251 -4.57 -20.79 -8.07
C ASP A 251 -5.21 -19.70 -8.93
N GLU A 252 -4.39 -19.00 -9.72
CA GLU A 252 -4.85 -17.91 -10.58
C GLU A 252 -5.82 -18.34 -11.69
N SER A 253 -5.72 -19.60 -12.13
CA SER A 253 -6.55 -20.13 -13.23
C SER A 253 -7.98 -20.34 -12.75
N ASN A 254 -8.12 -20.88 -11.54
CA ASN A 254 -9.41 -21.21 -10.96
C ASN A 254 -9.93 -20.12 -10.00
N LYS A 255 -9.10 -19.12 -9.68
CA LYS A 255 -9.42 -18.04 -8.73
C LYS A 255 -9.72 -18.53 -7.31
N MET A 256 -9.10 -19.63 -6.91
CA MET A 256 -9.32 -20.30 -5.62
C MET A 256 -8.02 -20.39 -4.83
N TRP A 257 -8.13 -20.37 -3.49
CA TRP A 257 -7.05 -20.80 -2.62
C TRP A 257 -7.02 -22.31 -2.53
N VAL A 258 -5.84 -22.92 -2.54
CA VAL A 258 -5.65 -24.38 -2.50
C VAL A 258 -4.78 -24.73 -1.32
N VAL A 259 -5.33 -25.51 -0.39
CA VAL A 259 -4.56 -26.14 0.70
C VAL A 259 -4.17 -27.53 0.27
N TYR A 260 -2.89 -27.85 0.41
CA TYR A 260 -2.34 -29.14 0.00
C TYR A 260 -1.46 -29.73 1.11
N GLN A 261 -1.30 -31.04 1.07
CA GLN A 261 -0.30 -31.75 1.84
C GLN A 261 0.53 -32.60 0.86
N THR A 262 1.83 -32.68 1.04
CA THR A 262 2.67 -33.64 0.33
C THR A 262 3.17 -34.70 1.28
N GLY A 263 3.35 -35.93 0.78
CA GLY A 263 3.96 -37.03 1.50
C GLY A 263 5.39 -37.28 1.04
N GLU A 264 5.92 -38.46 1.35
CA GLU A 264 7.27 -38.85 0.95
C GLU A 264 7.45 -38.71 -0.56
N ARG A 265 8.59 -38.10 -0.97
CA ARG A 265 8.97 -37.85 -2.38
C ARG A 265 8.13 -36.80 -3.12
N GLY A 266 7.36 -35.97 -2.40
CA GLY A 266 6.65 -34.83 -2.98
C GLY A 266 5.33 -35.19 -3.67
N VAL A 267 4.78 -36.38 -3.42
CA VAL A 267 3.44 -36.74 -3.88
C VAL A 267 2.41 -35.90 -3.12
N VAL A 268 1.55 -35.19 -3.84
CA VAL A 268 0.47 -34.39 -3.25
C VAL A 268 -0.66 -35.32 -2.80
N TYR A 269 -1.03 -35.24 -1.53
CA TYR A 269 -2.16 -35.91 -0.90
C TYR A 269 -3.15 -34.85 -0.40
N GLY A 270 -4.36 -34.82 -0.97
CA GLY A 270 -5.45 -33.98 -0.46
C GLY A 270 -5.26 -32.49 -0.77
N GLU A 271 -5.75 -32.08 -1.94
CA GLU A 271 -5.99 -30.68 -2.29
C GLU A 271 -7.44 -30.33 -1.94
N ILE A 272 -7.63 -29.21 -1.25
CA ILE A 272 -8.95 -28.63 -1.02
C ILE A 272 -8.90 -27.16 -1.41
N SER A 273 -9.90 -26.74 -2.19
CA SER A 273 -10.03 -25.36 -2.66
C SER A 273 -11.00 -24.55 -1.81
N PHE A 274 -10.71 -23.27 -1.64
CA PHE A 274 -11.47 -22.31 -0.85
C PHE A 274 -11.64 -20.99 -1.61
N ASP A 275 -12.78 -20.33 -1.43
CA ASP A 275 -13.07 -19.04 -2.07
C ASP A 275 -12.32 -17.89 -1.39
N SER A 276 -11.92 -18.06 -0.11
CA SER A 276 -11.22 -17.05 0.66
C SER A 276 -9.90 -17.54 1.26
N GLU A 277 -8.97 -16.60 1.46
CA GLU A 277 -7.68 -16.85 2.11
C GLU A 277 -7.88 -17.28 3.57
N GLU A 278 -8.85 -16.66 4.26
CA GLU A 278 -9.15 -16.92 5.67
C GLU A 278 -9.58 -18.38 5.89
N GLU A 279 -10.46 -18.91 5.05
CA GLU A 279 -10.90 -20.31 5.11
C GLU A 279 -9.75 -21.27 4.82
N ALA A 280 -8.93 -20.98 3.79
CA ALA A 280 -7.78 -21.81 3.43
C ALA A 280 -6.74 -21.85 4.57
N LEU A 281 -6.46 -20.72 5.20
CA LEU A 281 -5.53 -20.65 6.32
C LEU A 281 -6.08 -21.29 7.59
N GLY A 282 -7.40 -21.18 7.82
CA GLY A 282 -8.10 -21.89 8.89
C GLY A 282 -7.96 -23.40 8.75
N GLU A 283 -8.18 -23.93 7.55
CA GLU A 283 -7.97 -25.35 7.24
C GLU A 283 -6.51 -25.77 7.42
N LEU A 284 -5.57 -25.00 6.88
CA LEU A 284 -4.13 -25.27 7.01
C LEU A 284 -3.71 -25.35 8.49
N LYS A 285 -4.21 -24.42 9.32
CA LYS A 285 -4.00 -24.41 10.77
C LYS A 285 -4.55 -25.67 11.44
N ASN A 286 -5.80 -26.05 11.14
CA ASN A 286 -6.43 -27.22 11.71
C ASN A 286 -5.61 -28.50 11.43
N ARG A 287 -5.15 -28.70 10.19
CA ARG A 287 -4.34 -29.86 9.80
C ARG A 287 -3.03 -29.97 10.57
N ILE A 288 -2.36 -28.86 10.78
CA ILE A 288 -1.09 -28.81 11.52
C ILE A 288 -1.33 -29.10 13.01
N GLU A 289 -2.37 -28.53 13.60
CA GLU A 289 -2.73 -28.78 15.01
C GLU A 289 -3.16 -30.23 15.26
N GLU A 290 -3.85 -30.85 14.31
CA GLU A 290 -4.18 -32.29 14.36
C GLU A 290 -2.93 -33.16 14.29
N GLU A 291 -2.01 -32.87 13.38
CA GLU A 291 -0.76 -33.61 13.26
C GLU A 291 0.10 -33.50 14.53
N ILE A 292 0.25 -32.29 15.10
CA ILE A 292 0.98 -32.08 16.36
C ILE A 292 0.37 -32.90 17.51
N ARG A 293 -0.96 -32.94 17.60
CA ARG A 293 -1.68 -33.74 18.61
C ARG A 293 -1.40 -35.23 18.46
N GLN A 294 -1.40 -35.74 17.23
CA GLN A 294 -1.15 -37.17 16.95
C GLN A 294 0.29 -37.61 17.26
N HIS A 295 1.28 -36.71 17.11
CA HIS A 295 2.70 -37.01 17.41
C HIS A 295 3.09 -36.79 18.89
N SER A 296 2.19 -36.23 19.71
CA SER A 296 2.41 -35.98 21.14
C SER A 296 1.79 -37.05 22.05
N MET A 297 1.12 -38.06 21.46
CA MET A 297 0.54 -39.23 22.14
C MET A 297 1.43 -40.46 21.97
#